data_AF-Q74CV0-F1
#
_entry.id   AF-Q74CV0-F1
#
_cell.length_a   1.000
_cell.length_b   1.000
_cell.length_c   1.000
_cell.angle_alpha   90.00
_cell.angle_beta   90.00
_cell.angle_gamma   90.00
#
_symmetry.space_group_name_H-M   'P 1'
#
loop_
_entity.id
_entity.type
_entity.pdbx_description
1 polymer ?
#
loop_
_entity_poly.entity_id
_entity_poly.type
_entity_poly.pdbx_seq_one_letter_code
_entity_poly.pdbx_strand_id
1 'polypeptide(L)'
;MRIAIEEYSSAWERAFLAERKRLLGTALPVDAHVEHIGSTAVTGLAAKPVIDIMIGLLREKELDVLVGPVRSLGYEYLPEYETVMPFRRFFRRIGDAGVSFHLHAVVKETAFWQDHLLFRDLLRGDDALRTAYEALKKQLSEQEWPSGDQYAAAKFGFIKEALSRGRIAGAGATGRVVYQVSSVPLAPGAWLRPYYLQRYGAMINAAIAALSTGEKALLAYCQKEAWLLLEMPQEIPSLKPEQLKMMIVLEALFEQVRHEEAPTLPSRLASIFTWPVPGVAQRFRDAYFPGGVIHRCVIRSGSALEFDGALLPPGINLDQAGPLAMAEEVRRVRQRAERYWRRAHEPEFPELLVQGTVEVVGREG
;
A
#
# COMPACT_ATOMS: atom_id res chain seq x y z
N MET A 1 19.98 23.13 2.50
CA MET A 1 20.66 23.03 1.19
C MET A 1 19.64 23.11 0.05
N ARG A 2 20.02 23.68 -1.09
CA ARG A 2 19.19 23.66 -2.31
C ARG A 2 19.56 22.46 -3.18
N ILE A 3 18.60 21.97 -3.96
CA ILE A 3 18.81 20.86 -4.88
C ILE A 3 19.00 21.42 -6.28
N ALA A 4 20.14 21.16 -6.92
CA ALA A 4 20.33 21.49 -8.32
C ALA A 4 19.55 20.49 -9.20
N ILE A 5 18.74 21.01 -10.12
CA ILE A 5 18.07 20.25 -11.18
C ILE A 5 18.68 20.68 -12.50
N GLU A 6 19.13 19.70 -13.28
CA GLU A 6 19.70 19.88 -14.61
C GLU A 6 18.75 19.33 -15.66
N GLU A 7 18.77 19.94 -16.85
CA GLU A 7 18.05 19.41 -18.00
C GLU A 7 18.59 18.03 -18.41
N TYR A 8 17.73 17.23 -19.04
CA TYR A 8 18.09 15.85 -19.39
C TYR A 8 19.37 15.78 -20.23
N SER A 9 20.26 14.84 -19.86
CA SER A 9 21.49 14.57 -20.60
C SER A 9 21.60 13.09 -20.98
N SER A 10 21.84 12.82 -22.26
CA SER A 10 22.14 11.46 -22.75
C SER A 10 23.44 10.89 -22.17
N ALA A 11 24.28 11.72 -21.53
CA ALA A 11 25.46 11.26 -20.80
C ALA A 11 25.09 10.40 -19.59
N TRP A 12 23.92 10.57 -19.00
CA TRP A 12 23.47 9.78 -17.85
C TRP A 12 23.29 8.30 -18.20
N GLU A 13 22.70 8.02 -19.36
CA GLU A 13 22.56 6.64 -19.86
C GLU A 13 23.94 6.01 -20.13
N ARG A 14 24.86 6.76 -20.74
CA ARG A 14 26.24 6.28 -20.97
C ARG A 14 26.96 5.99 -19.65
N ALA A 15 26.81 6.86 -18.65
CA ALA A 15 27.38 6.68 -17.32
C ALA A 15 26.79 5.43 -16.62
N PHE A 16 25.48 5.22 -16.71
CA PHE A 16 24.82 4.02 -16.21
C PHE A 16 25.35 2.76 -16.90
N LEU A 17 25.43 2.73 -18.23
CA LEU A 17 25.87 1.55 -18.99
C LEU A 17 27.32 1.17 -18.67
N ALA A 18 28.19 2.17 -18.52
CA ALA A 18 29.58 1.97 -18.10
C ALA A 18 29.66 1.38 -16.68
N GLU A 19 28.88 1.93 -15.74
CA GLU A 19 28.88 1.46 -14.36
C GLU A 19 28.24 0.07 -14.21
N ARG A 20 27.17 -0.20 -14.96
CA ARG A 20 26.55 -1.53 -15.05
C ARG A 20 27.56 -2.59 -15.49
N LYS A 21 28.37 -2.28 -16.52
CA LYS A 21 29.43 -3.19 -16.97
C LYS A 21 30.47 -3.43 -15.88
N ARG A 22 30.87 -2.39 -15.14
CA ARG A 22 31.84 -2.47 -14.04
C ARG A 22 31.34 -3.35 -12.88
N LEU A 23 30.07 -3.18 -12.51
CA LEU A 23 29.41 -3.95 -11.46
C LEU A 23 29.29 -5.43 -11.83
N LEU A 24 28.75 -5.74 -13.01
CA LEU A 24 28.57 -7.12 -13.50
C LEU A 24 29.90 -7.85 -13.70
N GLY A 25 30.97 -7.14 -14.07
CA GLY A 25 32.27 -7.74 -14.33
C GLY A 25 33.06 -8.14 -13.08
N THR A 26 32.70 -7.63 -11.90
CA THR A 26 33.58 -7.70 -10.72
C THR A 26 32.86 -8.08 -9.42
N ALA A 27 31.67 -7.54 -9.17
CA ALA A 27 31.10 -7.51 -7.82
C ALA A 27 29.80 -8.29 -7.65
N LEU A 28 29.12 -8.65 -8.75
CA LEU A 28 27.78 -9.20 -8.69
C LEU A 28 27.74 -10.69 -9.06
N PRO A 29 26.81 -11.47 -8.47
CA PRO A 29 26.59 -12.84 -8.91
C PRO A 29 26.02 -12.88 -10.33
N VAL A 30 26.19 -14.01 -11.01
CA VAL A 30 25.86 -14.20 -12.44
C VAL A 30 24.38 -13.95 -12.75
N ASP A 31 23.51 -14.19 -11.79
CA ASP A 31 22.05 -14.04 -11.86
C ASP A 31 21.54 -12.68 -11.34
N ALA A 32 22.43 -11.75 -10.99
CA ALA A 32 22.03 -10.41 -10.58
C ALA A 32 21.44 -9.63 -11.76
N HIS A 33 20.32 -8.96 -11.50
CA HIS A 33 19.72 -8.01 -12.43
C HIS A 33 20.15 -6.58 -12.08
N VAL A 34 20.55 -5.79 -13.07
CA VAL A 34 21.00 -4.40 -12.85
C VAL A 34 20.19 -3.46 -13.74
N GLU A 35 19.45 -2.56 -13.10
CA GLU A 35 18.47 -1.67 -13.71
C GLU A 35 18.84 -0.21 -13.46
N HIS A 36 18.65 0.64 -14.47
CA HIS A 36 18.69 2.10 -14.30
C HIS A 36 17.32 2.54 -13.79
N ILE A 37 17.29 3.20 -12.64
CA ILE A 37 16.08 3.73 -12.01
C ILE A 37 16.23 5.22 -11.72
N GLY A 38 15.22 5.81 -11.07
CA GLY A 38 15.22 7.22 -10.74
C GLY A 38 14.97 8.12 -11.96
N SER A 39 15.10 9.43 -11.76
CA SER A 39 14.77 10.41 -12.80
C SER A 39 15.75 10.38 -13.98
N THR A 40 17.03 10.08 -13.73
CA THR A 40 18.06 10.05 -14.78
C THR A 40 17.90 8.88 -15.76
N ALA A 41 17.05 7.89 -15.43
CA ALA A 41 16.67 6.80 -16.32
C ALA A 41 15.55 7.18 -17.31
N VAL A 42 14.94 8.36 -17.18
CA VAL A 42 13.80 8.78 -18.01
C VAL A 42 14.29 9.82 -19.02
N THR A 43 14.24 9.46 -20.31
CA THR A 43 14.61 10.36 -21.40
C THR A 43 13.76 11.63 -21.39
N GLY A 44 14.41 12.79 -21.49
CA GLY A 44 13.75 14.09 -21.52
C GLY A 44 13.24 14.61 -20.18
N LEU A 45 13.57 13.96 -19.05
CA LEU A 45 13.19 14.42 -17.71
C LEU A 45 14.35 15.13 -17.01
N ALA A 46 14.18 16.40 -16.64
CA ALA A 46 15.15 17.14 -15.84
C ALA A 46 15.32 16.53 -14.44
N ALA A 47 16.54 16.46 -13.91
CA ALA A 47 16.84 15.71 -12.69
C ALA A 47 18.03 16.28 -11.92
N LYS A 48 18.15 15.89 -10.64
CA LYS A 48 19.43 15.96 -9.95
C LYS A 48 20.40 15.00 -10.67
N PRO A 49 21.65 15.39 -10.98
CA PRO A 49 22.60 14.59 -11.76
C PRO A 49 23.20 13.43 -10.94
N VAL A 50 22.33 12.53 -10.46
CA VAL A 50 22.67 11.31 -9.72
C VAL A 50 22.14 10.12 -10.50
N ILE A 51 23.00 9.15 -10.77
CA ILE A 51 22.64 7.90 -11.43
C ILE A 51 22.20 6.91 -10.34
N ASP A 52 20.89 6.68 -10.24
CA ASP A 52 20.32 5.68 -9.35
C ASP A 52 20.30 4.30 -10.04
N ILE A 53 20.95 3.32 -9.42
CA ILE A 53 21.12 1.96 -9.92
C ILE A 53 20.44 1.00 -8.96
N MET A 54 19.62 0.09 -9.47
CA MET A 54 19.01 -0.96 -8.68
C MET A 54 19.58 -2.33 -9.05
N ILE A 55 19.97 -3.09 -8.03
CA ILE A 55 20.47 -4.46 -8.17
C ILE A 55 19.46 -5.41 -7.56
N GLY A 56 18.91 -6.30 -8.38
CA GLY A 56 17.97 -7.34 -7.96
C GLY A 56 18.70 -8.67 -7.78
N LEU A 57 18.74 -9.16 -6.54
CA LEU A 57 19.30 -10.46 -6.17
C LEU A 57 18.17 -11.48 -5.95
N LEU A 58 18.45 -12.77 -6.12
CA LEU A 58 17.42 -13.79 -5.96
C LEU A 58 17.12 -14.11 -4.49
N ARG A 59 18.13 -13.98 -3.61
CA ARG A 59 18.02 -14.39 -2.21
C ARG A 59 18.50 -13.29 -1.29
N GLU A 60 17.78 -13.08 -0.19
CA GLU A 60 18.09 -12.07 0.81
C GLU A 60 19.52 -12.19 1.36
N LYS A 61 20.00 -13.40 1.64
CA LYS A 61 21.36 -13.65 2.14
C LYS A 61 22.47 -13.11 1.22
N GLU A 62 22.17 -12.87 -0.06
CA GLU A 62 23.13 -12.33 -1.03
C GLU A 62 23.35 -10.82 -0.82
N LEU A 63 22.43 -10.14 -0.13
CA LEU A 63 22.54 -8.72 0.22
C LEU A 63 23.78 -8.45 1.09
N ASP A 64 24.04 -9.28 2.09
CA ASP A 64 25.21 -9.09 2.95
C ASP A 64 26.51 -9.50 2.24
N VAL A 65 26.42 -10.55 1.41
CA VAL A 65 27.56 -11.06 0.65
C VAL A 65 28.05 -10.04 -0.38
N LEU A 66 27.17 -9.25 -1.01
CA LEU A 66 27.61 -8.27 -2.02
C LEU A 66 28.32 -7.04 -1.43
N VAL A 67 28.20 -6.78 -0.12
CA VAL A 67 28.75 -5.56 0.50
C VAL A 67 30.26 -5.45 0.27
N GLY A 68 31.02 -6.51 0.56
CA GLY A 68 32.47 -6.53 0.39
C GLY A 68 32.90 -6.27 -1.07
N PRO A 69 32.41 -7.04 -2.05
CA PRO A 69 32.70 -6.84 -3.46
C PRO A 69 32.32 -5.43 -3.98
N VAL A 70 31.13 -4.92 -3.65
CA VAL A 70 30.71 -3.57 -4.09
C VAL A 70 31.59 -2.48 -3.48
N ARG A 71 31.98 -2.61 -2.21
CA ARG A 71 32.91 -1.67 -1.57
C ARG A 71 34.29 -1.65 -2.23
N SER A 72 34.78 -2.81 -2.68
CA SER A 72 36.07 -2.89 -3.40
C SER A 72 36.07 -2.10 -4.72
N LEU A 73 34.89 -1.81 -5.28
CA LEU A 73 34.71 -0.94 -6.44
C LEU A 73 34.66 0.56 -6.07
N GLY A 74 35.00 0.94 -4.84
CA GLY A 74 35.03 2.34 -4.38
C GLY A 74 33.68 2.90 -3.97
N TYR A 75 32.68 2.04 -3.76
CA TYR A 75 31.40 2.44 -3.17
C TYR A 75 31.51 2.54 -1.65
N GLU A 76 30.98 3.62 -1.09
CA GLU A 76 30.73 3.75 0.34
C GLU A 76 29.41 3.05 0.69
N TYR A 77 29.48 2.12 1.62
CA TYR A 77 28.32 1.43 2.15
C TYR A 77 27.74 2.19 3.35
N LEU A 78 26.42 2.38 3.36
CA LEU A 78 25.70 3.19 4.35
C LEU A 78 24.71 2.31 5.15
N PRO A 79 25.20 1.52 6.13
CA PRO A 79 24.39 0.58 6.89
C PRO A 79 23.32 1.24 7.77
N GLU A 80 23.45 2.52 8.09
CA GLU A 80 22.47 3.26 8.90
C GLU A 80 21.07 3.27 8.27
N TYR A 81 20.97 3.18 6.94
CA TYR A 81 19.69 3.11 6.22
C TYR A 81 18.98 1.75 6.37
N GLU A 82 19.65 0.71 6.85
CA GLU A 82 19.05 -0.61 7.08
C GLU A 82 18.03 -0.57 8.23
N THR A 83 18.18 0.38 9.16
CA THR A 83 17.24 0.55 10.28
C THR A 83 15.81 0.85 9.80
N VAL A 84 15.66 1.50 8.65
CA VAL A 84 14.38 1.83 8.03
C VAL A 84 14.06 0.90 6.85
N MET A 85 15.08 0.39 6.15
CA MET A 85 14.94 -0.49 5.00
C MET A 85 15.83 -1.74 5.14
N PRO A 86 15.47 -2.70 6.00
CA PRO A 86 16.35 -3.83 6.37
C PRO A 86 16.68 -4.77 5.20
N PHE A 87 15.82 -4.81 4.18
CA PHE A 87 16.01 -5.63 2.97
C PHE A 87 16.65 -4.86 1.81
N ARG A 88 17.28 -3.72 2.09
CA ARG A 88 18.03 -2.92 1.12
C ARG A 88 19.45 -2.66 1.63
N ARG A 89 20.43 -2.81 0.75
CA ARG A 89 21.80 -2.34 0.98
C ARG A 89 22.02 -1.11 0.12
N PHE A 90 22.30 0.02 0.76
CA PHE A 90 22.47 1.30 0.09
C PHE A 90 23.93 1.70 0.02
N PHE A 91 24.37 2.14 -1.15
CA PHE A 91 25.72 2.59 -1.38
C PHE A 91 25.73 3.88 -2.18
N ARG A 92 26.75 4.70 -1.95
CA ARG A 92 27.04 5.89 -2.76
C ARG A 92 28.46 5.86 -3.29
N ARG A 93 28.65 6.46 -4.46
CA ARG A 93 29.98 6.67 -5.03
C ARG A 93 29.97 7.96 -5.83
N ILE A 94 31.07 8.70 -5.77
CA ILE A 94 31.34 9.76 -6.73
C ILE A 94 32.31 9.17 -7.76
N GLY A 95 31.88 9.10 -9.00
CA GLY A 95 32.66 8.56 -10.11
C GLY A 95 33.58 9.59 -10.74
N ASP A 96 34.32 9.11 -11.73
CA ASP A 96 35.26 9.93 -12.49
C ASP A 96 34.48 11.03 -13.24
N ALA A 97 35.01 12.25 -13.24
CA ALA A 97 34.32 13.48 -13.67
C ALA A 97 33.17 13.96 -12.75
N GLY A 98 33.07 13.48 -11.51
CA GLY A 98 32.15 14.03 -10.49
C GLY A 98 30.71 13.53 -10.57
N VAL A 99 30.43 12.55 -11.45
CA VAL A 99 29.10 11.93 -11.56
C VAL A 99 28.80 11.14 -10.29
N SER A 100 27.68 11.44 -9.64
CA SER A 100 27.26 10.73 -8.43
C SER A 100 26.45 9.47 -8.77
N PHE A 101 26.74 8.37 -8.10
CA PHE A 101 26.04 7.10 -8.23
C PHE A 101 25.42 6.71 -6.89
N HIS A 102 24.16 6.30 -6.94
CA HIS A 102 23.43 5.68 -5.84
C HIS A 102 23.10 4.25 -6.22
N LEU A 103 23.45 3.29 -5.37
CA LEU A 103 23.21 1.88 -5.62
C LEU A 103 22.28 1.32 -4.56
N HIS A 104 21.18 0.71 -5.00
CA HIS A 104 20.18 0.06 -4.18
C HIS A 104 20.20 -1.44 -4.49
N ALA A 105 20.82 -2.24 -3.64
CA ALA A 105 20.71 -3.70 -3.75
C ALA A 105 19.51 -4.19 -2.93
N VAL A 106 18.64 -4.96 -3.58
CA VAL A 106 17.37 -5.48 -3.04
C VAL A 106 17.13 -6.90 -3.51
N VAL A 107 16.22 -7.61 -2.85
CA VAL A 107 15.70 -8.87 -3.38
C VAL A 107 14.76 -8.57 -4.55
N LYS A 108 14.92 -9.32 -5.65
CA LYS A 108 14.10 -9.22 -6.86
C LYS A 108 12.63 -9.50 -6.53
N GLU A 109 11.73 -8.88 -7.28
CA GLU A 109 10.27 -9.01 -7.12
C GLU A 109 9.69 -8.50 -5.79
N THR A 110 10.50 -7.87 -4.94
CA THR A 110 9.99 -7.12 -3.78
C THR A 110 9.24 -5.86 -4.23
N ALA A 111 8.43 -5.28 -3.34
CA ALA A 111 7.73 -4.03 -3.60
C ALA A 111 8.70 -2.91 -4.04
N PHE A 112 9.87 -2.80 -3.39
CA PHE A 112 10.88 -1.83 -3.79
C PHE A 112 11.32 -2.04 -5.24
N TRP A 113 11.63 -3.29 -5.63
CA TRP A 113 12.01 -3.64 -7.00
C TRP A 113 10.92 -3.25 -8.00
N GLN A 114 9.69 -3.70 -7.77
CA GLN A 114 8.58 -3.50 -8.70
C GLN A 114 8.18 -2.03 -8.81
N ASP A 115 8.16 -1.29 -7.71
CA ASP A 115 7.71 0.10 -7.67
C ASP A 115 8.68 1.03 -8.39
N HIS A 116 9.98 0.82 -8.23
CA HIS A 116 10.98 1.67 -8.91
C HIS A 116 10.96 1.45 -10.43
N LEU A 117 10.79 0.19 -10.88
CA LEU A 117 10.63 -0.11 -12.31
C LEU A 117 9.32 0.45 -12.85
N LEU A 118 8.21 0.21 -12.16
CA LEU A 118 6.90 0.70 -12.57
C LEU A 118 6.90 2.22 -12.67
N PHE A 119 7.40 2.93 -11.66
CA PHE A 119 7.42 4.39 -11.68
C PHE A 119 8.27 4.95 -12.84
N ARG A 120 9.46 4.37 -13.07
CA ARG A 120 10.30 4.71 -14.22
C ARG A 120 9.54 4.52 -15.53
N ASP A 121 8.90 3.37 -15.70
CA ASP A 121 8.25 3.00 -16.94
C ASP A 121 6.97 3.82 -17.20
N LEU A 122 6.23 4.18 -16.13
CA LEU A 122 5.13 5.15 -16.23
C LEU A 122 5.61 6.50 -16.74
N LEU A 123 6.71 7.04 -16.19
CA LEU A 123 7.25 8.32 -16.65
C LEU A 123 7.79 8.28 -18.08
N ARG A 124 8.27 7.11 -18.54
CA ARG A 124 8.69 6.91 -19.93
C ARG A 124 7.50 6.84 -20.89
N GLY A 125 6.38 6.26 -20.44
CA GLY A 125 5.19 6.03 -21.27
C GLY A 125 4.13 7.15 -21.23
N ASP A 126 4.22 8.08 -20.28
CA ASP A 126 3.23 9.14 -20.07
C ASP A 126 3.91 10.53 -19.98
N ASP A 127 3.84 11.27 -21.08
CA ASP A 127 4.41 12.63 -21.20
C ASP A 127 3.77 13.63 -20.22
N ALA A 128 2.47 13.49 -19.94
CA ALA A 128 1.77 14.39 -19.01
C ALA A 128 2.23 14.11 -17.57
N LEU A 129 2.34 12.84 -17.18
CA LEU A 129 2.87 12.45 -15.87
C LEU A 129 4.33 12.88 -15.71
N ARG A 130 5.16 12.71 -16.76
CA ARG A 130 6.55 13.17 -16.78
C ARG A 130 6.65 14.68 -16.57
N THR A 131 5.84 15.46 -17.29
CA THR A 131 5.79 16.92 -17.18
C THR A 131 5.36 17.37 -15.78
N ALA A 132 4.31 16.75 -15.23
CA ALA A 132 3.84 17.05 -13.87
C ALA A 132 4.90 16.72 -12.80
N TYR A 133 5.59 15.59 -12.95
CA TYR A 133 6.67 15.21 -12.03
C TYR A 133 7.88 16.15 -12.13
N GLU A 134 8.21 16.61 -13.34
CA GLU A 134 9.25 17.62 -13.52
C GLU A 134 8.90 18.95 -12.85
N ALA A 135 7.69 19.46 -13.07
CA ALA A 135 7.22 20.70 -12.47
C ALA A 135 7.27 20.63 -10.94
N LEU A 136 6.83 19.51 -10.34
CA LEU A 136 6.95 19.28 -8.91
C LEU A 136 8.41 19.35 -8.44
N LYS A 137 9.34 18.70 -9.15
CA LYS A 137 10.77 18.73 -8.78
C LYS A 137 11.37 20.13 -8.88
N LYS A 138 11.02 20.89 -9.92
CA LYS A 138 11.45 22.28 -10.11
C LYS A 138 10.93 23.15 -8.95
N GLN A 139 9.65 23.07 -8.62
CA GLN A 139 9.08 23.76 -7.46
C GLN A 139 9.76 23.39 -6.14
N LEU A 140 9.98 22.09 -5.88
CA LEU A 140 10.65 21.64 -4.65
C LEU A 140 12.12 22.07 -4.61
N SER A 141 12.78 22.24 -5.76
CA SER A 141 14.19 22.64 -5.84
C SER A 141 14.44 24.10 -5.44
N GLU A 142 13.40 24.95 -5.48
CA GLU A 142 13.46 26.35 -5.06
C GLU A 142 13.52 26.51 -3.54
N GLN A 143 13.16 25.47 -2.79
CA GLN A 143 13.15 25.46 -1.33
C GLN A 143 14.51 25.05 -0.73
N GLU A 144 14.74 25.41 0.53
CA GLU A 144 15.87 24.90 1.30
C GLU A 144 15.49 23.64 2.08
N TRP A 145 16.29 22.59 1.92
CA TRP A 145 16.08 21.30 2.54
C TRP A 145 17.16 20.98 3.59
N PRO A 146 16.79 20.50 4.77
CA PRO A 146 17.77 20.03 5.75
C PRO A 146 18.64 18.87 5.24
N SER A 147 18.10 17.99 4.39
CA SER A 147 18.87 16.89 3.78
C SER A 147 18.29 16.43 2.43
N GLY A 148 19.04 15.59 1.71
CA GLY A 148 18.61 15.04 0.43
C GLY A 148 17.45 14.05 0.61
N ASP A 149 17.40 13.39 1.76
CA ASP A 149 16.35 12.46 2.14
C ASP A 149 15.02 13.17 2.37
N GLN A 150 15.04 14.37 2.98
CA GLN A 150 13.81 15.15 3.17
C GLN A 150 13.26 15.68 1.85
N TYR A 151 14.13 16.11 0.93
CA TYR A 151 13.72 16.41 -0.44
C TYR A 151 13.15 15.17 -1.16
N ALA A 152 13.76 14.00 -0.96
CA ALA A 152 13.24 12.76 -1.53
C ALA A 152 11.84 12.43 -0.99
N ALA A 153 11.63 12.55 0.33
CA ALA A 153 10.36 12.32 1.01
C ALA A 153 9.25 13.27 0.54
N ALA A 154 9.56 14.54 0.24
CA ALA A 154 8.57 15.51 -0.23
C ALA A 154 7.90 15.12 -1.57
N LYS A 155 8.53 14.25 -2.36
CA LYS A 155 7.97 13.73 -3.62
C LYS A 155 7.07 12.49 -3.42
N PHE A 156 7.08 11.91 -2.22
CA PHE A 156 6.49 10.60 -1.96
C PHE A 156 4.98 10.55 -2.28
N GLY A 157 4.22 11.60 -1.92
CA GLY A 157 2.79 11.66 -2.21
C GLY A 157 2.47 11.53 -3.69
N PHE A 158 3.19 12.28 -4.54
CA PHE A 158 3.05 12.21 -6.00
C PHE A 158 3.43 10.83 -6.53
N ILE A 159 4.56 10.28 -6.09
CA ILE A 159 5.05 8.96 -6.54
C ILE A 159 4.05 7.87 -6.18
N LYS A 160 3.51 7.90 -4.95
CA LYS A 160 2.50 6.95 -4.48
C LYS A 160 1.22 7.01 -5.32
N GLU A 161 0.77 8.22 -5.64
CA GLU A 161 -0.40 8.40 -6.49
C GLU A 161 -0.15 7.89 -7.92
N ALA A 162 0.99 8.23 -8.51
CA ALA A 162 1.38 7.77 -9.84
C ALA A 162 1.47 6.24 -9.91
N LEU A 163 2.10 5.60 -8.92
CA LEU A 163 2.15 4.14 -8.79
C LEU A 163 0.75 3.54 -8.66
N SER A 164 -0.12 4.13 -7.84
CA SER A 164 -1.50 3.67 -7.70
C SER A 164 -2.24 3.72 -9.04
N ARG A 165 -2.12 4.82 -9.79
CA ARG A 165 -2.72 4.98 -11.13
C ARG A 165 -2.10 4.01 -12.15
N GLY A 166 -0.78 3.86 -12.14
CA GLY A 166 -0.07 3.00 -13.07
C GLY A 166 -0.34 1.50 -12.88
N ARG A 167 -0.50 1.06 -11.63
CA ARG A 167 -0.99 -0.29 -11.32
C ARG A 167 -2.41 -0.52 -11.83
N ILE A 168 -3.20 0.54 -12.03
CA ILE A 168 -4.55 0.50 -12.64
C ILE A 168 -4.47 0.56 -14.19
N ALA A 169 -3.50 1.28 -14.77
CA ALA A 169 -3.37 1.45 -16.22
C ALA A 169 -2.59 0.33 -16.93
N GLY A 170 -1.48 -0.19 -16.36
CA GLY A 170 -0.75 -1.37 -16.88
C GLY A 170 -1.59 -2.66 -16.81
N ALA A 171 -2.65 -2.60 -16.01
CA ALA A 171 -3.73 -3.55 -15.91
C ALA A 171 -4.72 -3.49 -17.11
N GLY A 172 -4.57 -2.55 -18.04
CA GLY A 172 -5.45 -2.42 -19.22
C GLY A 172 -5.48 -3.64 -20.17
N ALA A 173 -4.54 -4.58 -20.01
CA ALA A 173 -4.61 -5.91 -20.64
C ALA A 173 -4.67 -7.08 -19.63
N THR A 174 -4.28 -6.89 -18.37
CA THR A 174 -4.10 -8.00 -17.39
C THR A 174 -4.63 -7.76 -15.97
N GLY A 175 -5.16 -6.57 -15.66
CA GLY A 175 -5.73 -6.14 -14.37
C GLY A 175 -4.75 -6.06 -13.18
N ARG A 176 -5.06 -5.29 -12.11
CA ARG A 176 -4.19 -5.22 -10.91
C ARG A 176 -4.31 -6.51 -10.14
N VAL A 177 -3.20 -7.23 -9.93
CA VAL A 177 -3.19 -8.44 -9.09
C VAL A 177 -3.41 -8.04 -7.64
N VAL A 178 -4.36 -8.71 -7.00
CA VAL A 178 -4.72 -8.57 -5.59
C VAL A 178 -5.04 -9.95 -5.04
N TYR A 179 -5.15 -10.07 -3.72
CA TYR A 179 -5.40 -11.34 -3.05
C TYR A 179 -6.70 -11.27 -2.28
N GLN A 180 -7.45 -12.36 -2.26
CA GLN A 180 -8.67 -12.46 -1.49
C GLN A 180 -8.69 -13.72 -0.64
N VAL A 181 -9.11 -13.59 0.62
CA VAL A 181 -9.34 -14.72 1.52
C VAL A 181 -10.82 -15.04 1.53
N SER A 182 -11.15 -16.33 1.39
CA SER A 182 -12.52 -16.82 1.54
C SER A 182 -12.56 -18.10 2.37
N SER A 183 -13.67 -18.32 3.08
CA SER A 183 -13.90 -19.56 3.85
C SER A 183 -14.07 -20.79 2.95
N VAL A 184 -14.53 -20.59 1.72
CA VAL A 184 -14.74 -21.64 0.72
C VAL A 184 -13.95 -21.34 -0.55
N PRO A 185 -13.46 -22.36 -1.28
CA PRO A 185 -12.76 -22.11 -2.54
C PRO A 185 -13.67 -21.46 -3.58
N LEU A 186 -13.19 -20.40 -4.22
CA LEU A 186 -13.81 -19.77 -5.37
C LEU A 186 -13.22 -20.35 -6.67
N ALA A 187 -14.05 -20.48 -7.70
CA ALA A 187 -13.61 -20.93 -9.02
C ALA A 187 -12.90 -19.79 -9.77
N PRO A 188 -11.88 -20.08 -10.61
CA PRO A 188 -11.39 -19.12 -11.58
C PRO A 188 -12.52 -18.59 -12.48
N GLY A 189 -12.51 -17.29 -12.77
CA GLY A 189 -13.59 -16.58 -13.46
C GLY A 189 -14.71 -16.08 -12.54
N ALA A 190 -14.70 -16.44 -11.25
CA ALA A 190 -15.68 -15.92 -10.30
C ALA A 190 -15.44 -14.43 -10.03
N TRP A 191 -16.53 -13.66 -10.05
CA TRP A 191 -16.51 -12.25 -9.66
C TRP A 191 -16.68 -12.11 -8.15
N LEU A 192 -15.77 -11.38 -7.51
CA LEU A 192 -15.90 -11.05 -6.09
C LEU A 192 -17.07 -10.10 -5.88
N ARG A 193 -17.73 -10.25 -4.72
CA ARG A 193 -18.84 -9.40 -4.31
C ARG A 193 -18.37 -8.35 -3.32
N PRO A 194 -19.07 -7.20 -3.22
CA PRO A 194 -18.87 -6.27 -2.13
C PRO A 194 -19.05 -6.93 -0.77
N TYR A 195 -18.58 -6.23 0.25
CA TYR A 195 -18.57 -6.71 1.62
C TYR A 195 -19.93 -7.23 2.08
N TYR A 196 -19.95 -8.44 2.64
CA TYR A 196 -21.20 -9.11 2.98
C TYR A 196 -22.04 -8.35 4.00
N LEU A 197 -21.46 -7.45 4.82
CA LEU A 197 -22.19 -6.62 5.77
C LEU A 197 -23.11 -5.60 5.11
N GLN A 198 -22.96 -5.33 3.81
CA GLN A 198 -23.90 -4.51 3.04
C GLN A 198 -25.36 -4.99 3.21
N ARG A 199 -25.58 -6.30 3.37
CA ARG A 199 -26.93 -6.87 3.57
C ARG A 199 -27.61 -6.40 4.86
N TYR A 200 -26.83 -5.96 5.85
CA TYR A 200 -27.32 -5.42 7.12
C TYR A 200 -27.45 -3.88 7.08
N GLY A 201 -27.44 -3.27 5.90
CA GLY A 201 -27.48 -1.81 5.72
C GLY A 201 -28.63 -1.13 6.47
N ALA A 202 -29.80 -1.75 6.57
CA ALA A 202 -30.91 -1.20 7.36
C ALA A 202 -30.59 -1.11 8.86
N MET A 203 -29.93 -2.14 9.43
CA MET A 203 -29.51 -2.14 10.83
C MET A 203 -28.35 -1.18 11.07
N ILE A 204 -27.39 -1.13 10.14
CA ILE A 204 -26.28 -0.19 10.19
C ILE A 204 -26.81 1.25 10.18
N ASN A 205 -27.73 1.58 9.29
CA ASN A 205 -28.35 2.91 9.23
C ASN A 205 -29.15 3.24 10.50
N ALA A 206 -29.84 2.25 11.09
CA ALA A 206 -30.53 2.43 12.36
C ALA A 206 -29.55 2.69 13.52
N ALA A 207 -28.41 2.00 13.54
CA ALA A 207 -27.34 2.24 14.50
C ALA A 207 -26.71 3.63 14.32
N ILE A 208 -26.48 4.08 13.07
CA ILE A 208 -26.01 5.45 12.77
C ILE A 208 -27.01 6.49 13.30
N ALA A 209 -28.31 6.30 13.05
CA ALA A 209 -29.34 7.22 13.55
C ALA A 209 -29.37 7.26 15.09
N ALA A 210 -29.22 6.11 15.74
CA ALA A 210 -29.12 6.03 17.20
C ALA A 210 -27.86 6.74 17.72
N LEU A 211 -26.71 6.53 17.10
CA LEU A 211 -25.45 7.21 17.41
C LEU A 211 -25.56 8.73 17.29
N SER A 212 -26.21 9.23 16.24
CA SER A 212 -26.46 10.66 16.06
C SER A 212 -27.36 11.28 17.14
N THR A 213 -28.16 10.45 17.83
CA THR A 213 -28.97 10.88 18.99
C THR A 213 -28.17 10.82 20.30
N GLY A 214 -27.15 9.98 20.37
CA GLY A 214 -26.25 9.82 21.50
C GLY A 214 -26.13 8.37 21.99
N GLU A 215 -25.16 8.10 22.85
CA GLU A 215 -24.77 6.73 23.22
C GLU A 215 -25.82 6.00 24.06
N LYS A 216 -26.67 6.75 24.79
CA LYS A 216 -27.87 6.20 25.44
C LYS A 216 -28.86 5.63 24.43
N ALA A 217 -29.03 6.29 23.29
CA ALA A 217 -29.92 5.82 22.23
C ALA A 217 -29.33 4.61 21.51
N LEU A 218 -28.00 4.58 21.29
CA LEU A 218 -27.31 3.38 20.79
C LEU A 218 -27.49 2.20 21.75
N LEU A 219 -27.29 2.39 23.06
CA LEU A 219 -27.49 1.34 24.06
C LEU A 219 -28.92 0.80 24.03
N ALA A 220 -29.93 1.69 23.98
CA ALA A 220 -31.33 1.30 23.87
C ALA A 220 -31.63 0.56 22.55
N TYR A 221 -30.99 0.94 21.45
CA TYR A 221 -31.10 0.23 20.17
C TYR A 221 -30.57 -1.21 20.27
N CYS A 222 -29.41 -1.40 20.90
CA CYS A 222 -28.82 -2.72 21.14
C CYS A 222 -29.62 -3.60 22.12
N GLN A 223 -30.66 -3.08 22.76
CA GLN A 223 -31.54 -3.82 23.67
C GLN A 223 -32.90 -4.17 23.03
N LYS A 224 -33.17 -3.73 21.79
CA LYS A 224 -34.42 -4.05 21.09
C LYS A 224 -34.51 -5.54 20.77
N GLU A 225 -35.71 -6.09 20.82
CA GLU A 225 -35.96 -7.50 20.49
C GLU A 225 -35.42 -7.91 19.12
N ALA A 226 -35.68 -7.10 18.08
CA ALA A 226 -35.15 -7.33 16.73
C ALA A 226 -33.61 -7.33 16.65
N TRP A 227 -32.92 -6.67 17.59
CA TRP A 227 -31.46 -6.73 17.70
C TRP A 227 -31.02 -8.02 18.39
N LEU A 228 -31.70 -8.39 19.47
CA LEU A 228 -31.39 -9.59 20.25
C LEU A 228 -31.63 -10.88 19.45
N LEU A 229 -32.67 -10.89 18.61
CA LEU A 229 -33.07 -12.02 17.77
C LEU A 229 -32.47 -11.97 16.34
N LEU A 230 -31.33 -11.28 16.15
CA LEU A 230 -30.66 -11.19 14.85
C LEU A 230 -30.33 -12.57 14.28
N GLU A 231 -30.80 -12.84 13.06
CA GLU A 231 -30.60 -14.12 12.39
C GLU A 231 -29.17 -14.33 11.86
N MET A 232 -28.67 -15.54 12.14
CA MET A 232 -27.60 -16.29 11.45
C MET A 232 -27.39 -16.08 9.94
N PRO A 233 -26.33 -15.44 9.40
CA PRO A 233 -25.99 -15.65 7.99
C PRO A 233 -25.60 -17.12 7.78
N GLN A 234 -26.34 -17.84 6.93
CA GLN A 234 -26.07 -19.26 6.66
C GLN A 234 -24.72 -19.48 5.95
N GLU A 235 -24.19 -18.48 5.24
CA GLU A 235 -22.96 -18.64 4.44
C GLU A 235 -21.66 -18.52 5.24
N ILE A 236 -21.73 -18.10 6.52
CA ILE A 236 -20.55 -18.02 7.40
C ILE A 236 -20.86 -18.77 8.71
N PRO A 237 -20.85 -20.12 8.70
CA PRO A 237 -21.28 -20.93 9.84
C PRO A 237 -20.46 -20.71 11.13
N SER A 238 -19.24 -20.19 10.99
CA SER A 238 -18.34 -19.92 12.12
C SER A 238 -18.58 -18.56 12.81
N LEU A 239 -19.39 -17.67 12.23
CA LEU A 239 -19.63 -16.34 12.78
C LEU A 239 -20.64 -16.40 13.93
N LYS A 240 -20.24 -15.97 15.13
CA LYS A 240 -21.12 -15.93 16.29
C LYS A 240 -22.04 -14.71 16.25
N PRO A 241 -23.28 -14.78 16.81
CA PRO A 241 -24.20 -13.64 16.87
C PRO A 241 -23.59 -12.37 17.45
N GLU A 242 -22.85 -12.48 18.56
CA GLU A 242 -22.21 -11.32 19.19
C GLU A 242 -21.11 -10.70 18.33
N GLN A 243 -20.42 -11.50 17.52
CA GLN A 243 -19.44 -10.97 16.56
C GLN A 243 -20.16 -10.20 15.45
N LEU A 244 -21.26 -10.72 14.91
CA LEU A 244 -22.02 -10.01 13.87
C LEU A 244 -22.58 -8.69 14.39
N LYS A 245 -23.20 -8.68 15.57
CA LYS A 245 -23.71 -7.47 16.22
C LYS A 245 -22.61 -6.42 16.42
N MET A 246 -21.46 -6.84 16.95
CA MET A 246 -20.28 -5.99 17.10
C MET A 246 -19.84 -5.39 15.76
N MET A 247 -19.78 -6.20 14.70
CA MET A 247 -19.38 -5.73 13.38
C MET A 247 -20.39 -4.73 12.78
N ILE A 248 -21.69 -4.92 13.00
CA ILE A 248 -22.73 -3.97 12.57
C ILE A 248 -22.53 -2.61 13.23
N VAL A 249 -22.31 -2.57 14.55
CA VAL A 249 -22.07 -1.29 15.26
C VAL A 249 -20.71 -0.69 14.88
N LEU A 250 -19.68 -1.52 14.68
CA LEU A 250 -18.37 -1.06 14.22
C LEU A 250 -18.48 -0.37 12.86
N GLU A 251 -19.13 -1.00 11.88
CA GLU A 251 -19.31 -0.39 10.55
C GLU A 251 -20.23 0.83 10.60
N ALA A 252 -21.24 0.87 11.48
CA ALA A 252 -22.04 2.08 11.69
C ALA A 252 -21.18 3.27 12.17
N LEU A 253 -20.28 3.04 13.13
CA LEU A 253 -19.35 4.06 13.62
C LEU A 253 -18.37 4.50 12.53
N PHE A 254 -17.79 3.56 11.79
CA PHE A 254 -16.87 3.87 10.70
C PHE A 254 -17.58 4.63 9.58
N GLU A 255 -18.79 4.24 9.19
CA GLU A 255 -19.55 4.91 8.14
C GLU A 255 -19.98 6.33 8.58
N GLN A 256 -20.40 6.50 9.84
CA GLN A 256 -20.72 7.82 10.40
C GLN A 256 -19.51 8.75 10.33
N VAL A 257 -18.33 8.30 10.77
CA VAL A 257 -17.10 9.11 10.69
C VAL A 257 -16.68 9.36 9.24
N ARG A 258 -16.88 8.39 8.32
CA ARG A 258 -16.62 8.61 6.90
C ARG A 258 -17.43 9.79 6.35
N HIS A 259 -18.71 9.86 6.69
CA HIS A 259 -19.58 10.95 6.25
C HIS A 259 -19.12 12.31 6.76
N GLU A 260 -18.57 12.37 7.97
CA GLU A 260 -18.10 13.60 8.61
C GLU A 260 -16.71 14.03 8.08
N GLU A 261 -15.76 13.11 7.98
CA GLU A 261 -14.34 13.41 7.75
C GLU A 261 -13.89 13.19 6.30
N ALA A 262 -14.53 12.28 5.57
CA ALA A 262 -14.10 11.86 4.24
C ALA A 262 -15.26 11.46 3.31
N PRO A 263 -16.25 12.35 3.09
CA PRO A 263 -17.49 12.00 2.39
C PRO A 263 -17.29 11.55 0.93
N THR A 264 -16.18 11.95 0.31
CA THR A 264 -15.80 11.59 -1.07
C THR A 264 -15.14 10.21 -1.18
N LEU A 265 -14.68 9.62 -0.08
CA LEU A 265 -14.10 8.28 -0.07
C LEU A 265 -15.21 7.22 -0.15
N PRO A 266 -14.97 6.07 -0.80
CA PRO A 266 -15.96 5.02 -0.91
C PRO A 266 -16.30 4.41 0.45
N SER A 267 -17.57 4.02 0.62
CA SER A 267 -17.99 3.24 1.78
C SER A 267 -17.33 1.86 1.77
N ARG A 268 -16.92 1.39 2.95
CA ARG A 268 -16.48 0.01 3.16
C ARG A 268 -17.56 -0.98 2.75
N LEU A 269 -18.82 -0.69 3.05
CA LEU A 269 -19.98 -1.55 2.75
C LEU A 269 -20.21 -1.70 1.25
N ALA A 270 -19.83 -0.70 0.46
CA ALA A 270 -19.94 -0.74 -1.00
C ALA A 270 -18.67 -1.26 -1.69
N SER A 271 -17.65 -1.67 -0.93
CA SER A 271 -16.33 -2.03 -1.47
C SER A 271 -16.11 -3.53 -1.50
N ILE A 272 -15.36 -3.99 -2.50
CA ILE A 272 -14.76 -5.33 -2.50
C ILE A 272 -13.45 -5.22 -1.71
N PHE A 273 -13.33 -6.02 -0.66
CA PHE A 273 -12.10 -6.13 0.12
C PHE A 273 -11.11 -7.02 -0.60
N THR A 274 -9.85 -6.60 -0.67
CA THR A 274 -8.73 -7.43 -1.14
C THR A 274 -7.43 -6.99 -0.44
N TRP A 275 -6.36 -7.77 -0.59
CA TRP A 275 -5.04 -7.46 -0.05
C TRP A 275 -4.02 -7.22 -1.17
N PRO A 276 -3.05 -6.31 -0.97
CA PRO A 276 -2.10 -5.94 -2.02
C PRO A 276 -1.05 -7.03 -2.27
N VAL A 277 -0.74 -7.86 -1.28
CA VAL A 277 0.31 -8.89 -1.35
C VAL A 277 -0.12 -10.18 -0.64
N PRO A 278 0.40 -11.37 -1.04
CA PRO A 278 0.00 -12.65 -0.46
C PRO A 278 0.24 -12.73 1.05
N GLY A 279 1.37 -12.21 1.53
CA GLY A 279 1.74 -12.29 2.94
C GLY A 279 0.76 -11.56 3.88
N VAL A 280 0.12 -10.48 3.41
CA VAL A 280 -0.91 -9.77 4.19
C VAL A 280 -2.22 -10.57 4.17
N ALA A 281 -2.60 -11.13 3.02
CA ALA A 281 -3.74 -12.05 2.94
C ALA A 281 -3.55 -13.28 3.84
N GLN A 282 -2.33 -13.81 3.93
CA GLN A 282 -2.00 -14.93 4.80
C GLN A 282 -2.18 -14.56 6.28
N ARG A 283 -1.65 -13.42 6.72
CA ARG A 283 -1.88 -12.92 8.09
C ARG A 283 -3.37 -12.75 8.38
N PHE A 284 -4.15 -12.22 7.44
CA PHE A 284 -5.60 -12.08 7.59
C PHE A 284 -6.28 -13.45 7.76
N ARG A 285 -5.96 -14.40 6.87
CA ARG A 285 -6.49 -15.76 6.91
C ARG A 285 -6.19 -16.39 8.27
N ASP A 286 -4.94 -16.37 8.70
CA ASP A 286 -4.51 -17.06 9.92
C ASP A 286 -5.19 -16.47 11.17
N ALA A 287 -5.46 -15.16 11.17
CA ALA A 287 -6.13 -14.47 12.27
C ALA A 287 -7.67 -14.63 12.28
N TYR A 288 -8.32 -14.58 11.12
CA TYR A 288 -9.79 -14.42 11.04
C TYR A 288 -10.51 -15.58 10.34
N PHE A 289 -9.83 -16.30 9.46
CA PHE A 289 -10.37 -17.43 8.70
C PHE A 289 -9.40 -18.61 8.73
N PRO A 290 -9.11 -19.20 9.90
CA PRO A 290 -8.21 -20.34 9.98
C PRO A 290 -8.76 -21.49 9.11
N GLY A 291 -7.95 -21.95 8.15
CA GLY A 291 -8.37 -22.91 7.12
C GLY A 291 -9.01 -22.31 5.87
N GLY A 292 -9.12 -20.99 5.78
CA GLY A 292 -9.58 -20.27 4.58
C GLY A 292 -8.61 -20.41 3.40
N VAL A 293 -9.09 -20.08 2.21
CA VAL A 293 -8.33 -20.17 0.95
C VAL A 293 -7.93 -18.77 0.50
N ILE A 294 -6.66 -18.61 0.13
CA ILE A 294 -6.17 -17.39 -0.50
C ILE A 294 -6.29 -17.55 -2.01
N HIS A 295 -6.98 -16.61 -2.64
CA HIS A 295 -7.17 -16.53 -4.08
C HIS A 295 -6.32 -15.42 -4.63
N ARG A 296 -5.66 -15.71 -5.75
CA ARG A 296 -5.08 -14.70 -6.62
C ARG A 296 -6.22 -14.14 -7.47
N CYS A 297 -6.38 -12.83 -7.40
CA CYS A 297 -7.45 -12.08 -8.03
C CYS A 297 -6.88 -10.94 -8.89
N VAL A 298 -7.74 -10.41 -9.74
CA VAL A 298 -7.38 -9.35 -10.68
C VAL A 298 -8.48 -8.30 -10.70
N ILE A 299 -8.15 -7.05 -10.42
CA ILE A 299 -9.06 -5.92 -10.60
C ILE A 299 -9.19 -5.64 -12.09
N ARG A 300 -10.38 -5.87 -12.65
CA ARG A 300 -10.69 -5.71 -14.08
C ARG A 300 -11.20 -4.33 -14.42
N SER A 301 -11.88 -3.67 -13.48
CA SER A 301 -12.34 -2.30 -13.65
C SER A 301 -12.42 -1.58 -12.31
N GLY A 302 -12.35 -0.25 -12.37
CA GLY A 302 -12.58 0.63 -11.22
C GLY A 302 -11.30 1.05 -10.50
N SER A 303 -11.43 1.37 -9.20
CA SER A 303 -10.34 1.92 -8.39
C SER A 303 -10.11 1.09 -7.13
N ALA A 304 -8.89 1.15 -6.59
CA ALA A 304 -8.53 0.50 -5.35
C ALA A 304 -7.81 1.49 -4.45
N LEU A 305 -8.35 1.72 -3.27
CA LEU A 305 -7.77 2.59 -2.26
C LEU A 305 -7.26 1.77 -1.10
N GLU A 306 -6.04 2.09 -0.67
CA GLU A 306 -5.38 1.41 0.44
C GLU A 306 -5.63 2.13 1.76
N PHE A 307 -5.99 1.32 2.77
CA PHE A 307 -6.28 1.71 4.15
C PHE A 307 -5.55 0.79 5.14
N ASP A 308 -5.53 1.19 6.41
CA ASP A 308 -4.94 0.39 7.48
C ASP A 308 -6.00 -0.42 8.24
N GLY A 309 -6.09 -1.70 7.89
CA GLY A 309 -6.99 -2.64 8.54
C GLY A 309 -6.65 -2.91 10.01
N ALA A 310 -5.45 -2.56 10.48
CA ALA A 310 -5.06 -2.70 11.88
C ALA A 310 -5.88 -1.78 12.81
N LEU A 311 -6.55 -0.77 12.25
CA LEU A 311 -7.40 0.15 13.01
C LEU A 311 -8.81 -0.38 13.27
N LEU A 312 -9.23 -1.44 12.58
CA LEU A 312 -10.52 -2.09 12.80
C LEU A 312 -10.55 -2.88 14.12
N PRO A 313 -9.60 -3.79 14.42
CA PRO A 313 -9.52 -4.47 15.70
C PRO A 313 -8.91 -3.59 16.81
N PRO A 314 -9.27 -3.82 18.09
CA PRO A 314 -10.36 -4.69 18.55
C PRO A 314 -11.74 -4.16 18.11
N GLY A 315 -12.76 -5.00 18.10
CA GLY A 315 -14.13 -4.55 17.87
C GLY A 315 -14.64 -3.57 18.94
N ILE A 316 -15.90 -3.15 18.82
CA ILE A 316 -16.60 -2.48 19.91
C ILE A 316 -17.14 -3.52 20.89
N ASN A 317 -16.94 -3.31 22.19
CA ASN A 317 -17.53 -4.19 23.20
C ASN A 317 -18.98 -3.78 23.48
N LEU A 318 -19.94 -4.63 23.09
CA LEU A 318 -21.36 -4.37 23.26
C LEU A 318 -21.95 -4.90 24.58
N ASP A 319 -21.19 -5.71 25.34
CA ASP A 319 -21.64 -6.31 26.61
C ASP A 319 -21.60 -5.31 27.79
N GLN A 320 -21.36 -4.02 27.50
CA GLN A 320 -21.23 -2.98 28.51
C GLN A 320 -22.58 -2.65 29.16
N ALA A 321 -22.66 -2.81 30.49
CA ALA A 321 -23.91 -2.68 31.24
C ALA A 321 -24.38 -1.24 31.48
N GLY A 322 -23.60 -0.22 31.09
CA GLY A 322 -23.84 1.17 31.48
C GLY A 322 -23.58 2.21 30.37
N PRO A 323 -24.33 3.32 30.32
CA PRO A 323 -24.14 4.38 29.33
C PRO A 323 -22.73 4.99 29.31
N LEU A 324 -22.06 5.09 30.47
CA LEU A 324 -20.71 5.64 30.57
C LEU A 324 -19.68 4.74 29.87
N ALA A 325 -19.76 3.43 30.09
CA ALA A 325 -18.87 2.47 29.46
C ALA A 325 -19.10 2.39 27.95
N MET A 326 -20.36 2.44 27.50
CA MET A 326 -20.70 2.55 26.08
C MET A 326 -20.14 3.84 25.45
N ALA A 327 -20.20 4.96 26.15
CA ALA A 327 -19.63 6.22 25.65
C ALA A 327 -18.11 6.18 25.49
N GLU A 328 -17.40 5.50 26.40
CA GLU A 328 -15.95 5.30 26.28
C GLU A 328 -15.59 4.40 25.09
N GLU A 329 -16.33 3.30 24.92
CA GLU A 329 -16.20 2.39 23.77
C GLU A 329 -16.41 3.12 22.44
N VAL A 330 -17.51 3.87 22.32
CA VAL A 330 -17.84 4.68 21.13
C VAL A 330 -16.72 5.68 20.84
N ARG A 331 -16.25 6.41 21.85
CA ARG A 331 -15.17 7.39 21.69
C ARG A 331 -13.88 6.75 21.16
N ARG A 332 -13.47 5.61 21.75
CA ARG A 332 -12.27 4.88 21.33
C ARG A 332 -12.38 4.39 19.89
N VAL A 333 -13.54 3.87 19.50
CA VAL A 333 -13.78 3.39 18.13
C VAL A 333 -13.79 4.55 17.13
N ARG A 334 -14.44 5.69 17.46
CA ARG A 334 -14.46 6.87 16.60
C ARG A 334 -13.06 7.42 16.31
N GLN A 335 -12.20 7.53 17.32
CA GLN A 335 -10.80 7.96 17.12
C GLN A 335 -10.03 7.07 16.13
N ARG A 336 -10.28 5.75 16.16
CA ARG A 336 -9.68 4.82 15.19
C ARG A 336 -10.28 5.00 13.80
N ALA A 337 -11.59 5.19 13.68
CA ALA A 337 -12.24 5.48 12.41
C ALA A 337 -11.73 6.78 11.78
N GLU A 338 -11.51 7.83 12.57
CA GLU A 338 -10.93 9.10 12.09
C GLU A 338 -9.54 8.87 11.50
N ARG A 339 -8.68 8.13 12.20
CA ARG A 339 -7.35 7.75 11.71
C ARG A 339 -7.41 6.92 10.43
N TYR A 340 -8.35 5.97 10.37
CA TYR A 340 -8.56 5.10 9.22
C TYR A 340 -8.93 5.92 7.98
N TRP A 341 -9.92 6.81 8.10
CA TRP A 341 -10.40 7.61 6.96
C TRP A 341 -9.45 8.72 6.53
N ARG A 342 -8.73 9.35 7.47
CA ARG A 342 -7.72 10.38 7.15
C ARG A 342 -6.49 9.83 6.42
N ARG A 343 -6.25 8.51 6.49
CA ARG A 343 -5.10 7.84 5.83
C ARG A 343 -3.77 8.53 6.13
N ALA A 344 -3.61 9.05 7.35
CA ALA A 344 -2.53 9.95 7.76
C ALA A 344 -1.18 9.27 8.07
N HIS A 345 -1.07 7.95 7.84
CA HIS A 345 0.10 7.14 8.16
C HIS A 345 0.23 5.98 7.18
N GLU A 346 1.41 5.37 7.16
CA GLU A 346 1.63 4.13 6.43
C GLU A 346 0.85 2.98 7.09
N PRO A 347 0.09 2.17 6.32
CA PRO A 347 -0.68 1.07 6.88
C PRO A 347 0.20 -0.03 7.48
N GLU A 348 -0.05 -0.39 8.74
CA GLU A 348 0.58 -1.57 9.36
C GLU A 348 -0.01 -2.88 8.79
N PHE A 349 -1.30 -2.84 8.47
CA PHE A 349 -2.03 -3.94 7.85
C PHE A 349 -2.79 -3.44 6.62
N PRO A 350 -2.13 -3.37 5.45
CA PRO A 350 -2.73 -2.74 4.28
C PRO A 350 -3.89 -3.57 3.73
N GLU A 351 -5.06 -2.96 3.67
CA GLU A 351 -6.26 -3.50 3.02
C GLU A 351 -6.69 -2.59 1.87
N LEU A 352 -7.20 -3.20 0.80
CA LEU A 352 -7.68 -2.47 -0.37
C LEU A 352 -9.21 -2.47 -0.38
N LEU A 353 -9.78 -1.27 -0.40
CA LEU A 353 -11.17 -1.05 -0.77
C LEU A 353 -11.26 -0.84 -2.27
N VAL A 354 -11.82 -1.83 -2.96
CA VAL A 354 -11.99 -1.80 -4.42
C VAL A 354 -13.41 -1.40 -4.79
N GLN A 355 -13.53 -0.34 -5.58
CA GLN A 355 -14.75 0.10 -6.22
C GLN A 355 -14.71 -0.31 -7.69
N GLY A 356 -15.38 -1.41 -8.05
CA GLY A 356 -15.36 -1.92 -9.42
C GLY A 356 -15.54 -3.43 -9.47
N THR A 357 -14.84 -4.08 -10.40
CA THR A 357 -14.94 -5.54 -10.59
C THR A 357 -13.61 -6.22 -10.32
N VAL A 358 -13.66 -7.32 -9.58
CA VAL A 358 -12.50 -8.15 -9.25
C VAL A 358 -12.82 -9.59 -9.63
N GLU A 359 -11.97 -10.18 -10.44
CA GLU A 359 -12.09 -11.56 -10.92
C GLU A 359 -11.09 -12.45 -10.19
N VAL A 360 -11.52 -13.63 -9.76
CA VAL A 360 -10.65 -14.69 -9.27
C VAL A 360 -9.94 -15.33 -10.47
N VAL A 361 -8.61 -15.37 -10.46
CA VAL A 361 -7.81 -15.97 -11.56
C VAL A 361 -7.16 -17.28 -11.17
N GLY A 362 -7.01 -17.55 -9.87
CA GLY A 362 -6.44 -18.80 -9.39
C GLY A 362 -6.33 -18.84 -7.88
N ARG A 363 -5.78 -19.93 -7.36
CA ARG A 363 -5.43 -20.05 -5.94
C ARG A 363 -3.98 -19.65 -5.75
N GLU A 364 -3.69 -19.03 -4.62
CA GLU A 364 -2.32 -18.84 -4.15
C GLU A 364 -1.95 -20.10 -3.34
N GLY A 365 -0.82 -20.72 -3.69
CA GLY A 365 -0.36 -22.01 -3.16
C GLY A 365 0.22 -21.94 -1.76
#